data_AF-X1Q453-F1
#
_entry.id   AF-X1Q453-F1
#
_cell.length_a   1.000
_cell.length_b   1.000
_cell.length_c   1.000
_cell.angle_alpha   90.00
_cell.angle_beta   90.00
_cell.angle_gamma   90.00
#
_symmetry.space_group_name_H-M   'P 1'
#
loop_
_entity.id
_entity.type
_entity.pdbx_description
1 polymer ?
#
loop_
_entity_poly.entity_id
_entity_poly.type
_entity_poly.pdbx_seq_one_letter_code
_entity_poly.pdbx_strand_id
1 'polypeptide(L)' 'MEQDKKELCTIRIMFPVTSDEQAIEYKRKIAAILSEIPDAQIQFSLMSGRPTIPTT' A
#
# COMPACT_ATOMS: atom_id res chain seq x y z
N MET A 1 -21.00 5.78 -27.63
CA MET A 1 -20.02 4.85 -27.04
C MET A 1 -19.91 5.21 -25.59
N GLU A 2 -20.60 4.47 -24.73
CA GLU A 2 -20.54 4.65 -23.29
C GLU A 2 -19.12 4.25 -22.87
N GLN A 3 -18.28 5.23 -22.51
CA GLN A 3 -16.96 4.92 -21.97
C GLN A 3 -17.20 4.18 -20.66
N ASP A 4 -16.80 2.91 -20.65
CA ASP A 4 -16.72 2.03 -19.49
C ASP A 4 -16.01 2.81 -18.37
N LYS A 5 -16.78 3.46 -17.49
CA LYS A 5 -16.27 4.32 -16.41
C LYS A 5 -15.70 3.41 -15.33
N LYS A 6 -14.50 2.91 -15.57
CA LYS A 6 -13.71 2.22 -14.54
C LYS A 6 -13.21 3.26 -13.55
N GLU A 7 -13.84 3.33 -12.39
CA GLU A 7 -13.39 4.17 -11.28
C GLU A 7 -12.19 3.50 -10.59
N LEU A 8 -11.09 4.24 -10.47
CA LEU A 8 -9.90 3.76 -9.79
C LEU A 8 -9.98 4.11 -8.29
N CYS A 9 -10.06 3.09 -7.44
CA CYS A 9 -9.95 3.28 -6.00
C CYS A 9 -8.48 3.26 -5.57
N THR A 10 -7.96 4.41 -5.10
CA THR A 10 -6.57 4.53 -4.62
C THR A 10 -6.53 4.73 -3.12
N ILE A 11 -5.84 3.85 -2.40
CA ILE A 11 -5.65 3.94 -0.95
C ILE A 11 -4.15 3.97 -0.65
N ARG A 12 -3.70 4.98 0.11
CA ARG A 12 -2.30 5.09 0.57
C ARG A 12 -2.22 4.83 2.07
N ILE A 13 -1.62 3.71 2.44
CA ILE A 13 -1.43 3.29 3.83
C ILE A 13 0.05 3.42 4.19
N MET A 14 0.38 4.12 5.27
CA MET A 14 1.75 4.32 5.75
C MET A 14 1.81 3.97 7.23
N PHE A 15 2.71 3.07 7.60
CA PHE A 15 2.92 2.65 8.98
C PHE A 15 4.41 2.39 9.21
N PRO A 16 4.92 2.61 10.44
CA PRO A 16 6.29 2.26 10.77
C PRO A 16 6.48 0.74 10.76
N VAL A 17 7.61 0.30 10.23
CA VAL A 17 8.06 -1.09 10.28
C VAL A 17 9.36 -1.17 11.07
N THR A 18 9.53 -2.23 11.84
CA THR A 18 10.74 -2.43 12.66
C THR A 18 11.87 -3.10 11.87
N SER A 19 11.55 -3.78 10.77
CA SER A 19 12.51 -4.51 9.92
C SER A 19 11.97 -4.71 8.50
N ASP A 20 12.86 -4.88 7.53
CA ASP A 20 12.51 -5.19 6.14
C ASP A 20 11.65 -6.46 6.01
N GLU A 21 11.93 -7.48 6.82
CA GLU A 21 11.17 -8.74 6.85
C GLU A 21 9.70 -8.51 7.20
N GLN A 22 9.43 -7.66 8.19
CA GLN A 22 8.07 -7.29 8.57
C GLN A 22 7.36 -6.57 7.42
N ALA A 23 8.05 -5.67 6.72
CA ALA A 23 7.49 -4.98 5.57
C ALA A 23 7.14 -5.93 4.41
N ILE A 24 7.99 -6.92 4.16
CA ILE A 24 7.76 -7.97 3.15
C ILE A 24 6.57 -8.84 3.54
N GLU A 25 6.45 -9.21 4.82
CA GLU A 25 5.31 -9.99 5.31
C GLU A 25 3.99 -9.25 5.08
N TYR A 26 3.92 -7.97 5.42
CA TYR A 26 2.72 -7.16 5.18
C TYR A 26 2.42 -7.01 3.70
N LYS A 27 3.43 -6.79 2.85
CA LYS A 27 3.25 -6.77 1.39
C LYS A 27 2.61 -8.07 0.90
N ARG A 28 3.06 -9.23 1.38
CA ARG A 28 2.50 -10.54 1.01
C ARG A 28 1.06 -10.71 1.48
N LYS A 29 0.75 -10.31 2.73
CA LYS A 29 -0.61 -10.36 3.27
C LYS A 29 -1.57 -9.48 2.46
N ILE A 30 -1.16 -8.25 2.13
CA ILE A 30 -1.95 -7.33 1.31
C ILE A 30 -2.14 -7.88 -0.11
N ALA A 31 -1.09 -8.45 -0.72
CA ALA A 31 -1.17 -9.08 -2.03
C ALA A 31 -2.13 -10.28 -2.05
N ALA A 32 -2.14 -11.10 -0.99
CA ALA A 32 -3.08 -12.21 -0.88
C ALA A 32 -4.53 -11.72 -0.80
N ILE A 33 -4.80 -10.67 -0.01
CA ILE A 33 -6.15 -10.07 0.10
C ILE A 33 -6.60 -9.47 -1.24
N LEU A 34 -5.70 -8.79 -1.94
CA LEU A 34 -6.00 -8.16 -3.24
C LEU A 34 -5.98 -9.15 -4.41
N SER A 35 -5.69 -10.44 -4.18
CA SER A 35 -5.60 -11.45 -5.24
C SER A 35 -6.94 -11.70 -5.94
N GLU A 36 -8.06 -11.33 -5.32
CA GLU A 36 -9.40 -11.43 -5.92
C GLU A 36 -9.70 -10.32 -6.93
N ILE A 37 -8.87 -9.26 -6.97
CA ILE A 37 -9.01 -8.13 -7.87
C ILE A 37 -7.91 -8.24 -8.95
N PRO A 38 -8.23 -8.72 -10.17
CA PRO A 38 -7.24 -9.03 -11.19
C PRO A 38 -6.43 -7.80 -11.66
N ASP A 39 -7.02 -6.60 -11.58
CA ASP A 39 -6.39 -5.34 -11.97
C ASP A 39 -5.72 -4.61 -10.78
N ALA A 40 -5.67 -5.20 -9.59
CA ALA A 40 -5.07 -4.55 -8.42
C ALA A 40 -3.55 -4.44 -8.56
N GLN A 41 -3.04 -3.22 -8.47
CA GLN A 41 -1.61 -2.94 -8.44
C GLN A 41 -1.18 -2.47 -7.06
N ILE A 42 -0.10 -3.05 -6.54
CA ILE A 42 0.45 -2.71 -5.22
C ILE A 42 1.73 -1.93 -5.44
N GLN A 43 1.69 -0.64 -5.11
CA GLN A 43 2.88 0.20 -5.07
C GLN A 43 3.49 0.13 -3.67
N PHE A 44 4.58 -0.64 -3.55
CA PHE A 44 5.33 -0.80 -2.30
C PHE A 44 6.61 0.02 -2.35
N SER A 45 6.88 0.81 -1.30
CA SER A 45 8.13 1.56 -1.15
C SER A 45 8.48 1.73 0.31
N LEU A 46 9.72 1.41 0.68
CA LEU A 46 10.29 1.75 1.98
C LEU A 46 10.85 3.17 1.89
N MET A 47 10.36 4.06 2.74
CA MET A 47 10.92 5.40 2.91
C MET A 47 11.56 5.46 4.29
N SER A 48 12.79 5.99 4.36
CA SER A 48 13.37 6.36 5.65
C SER A 48 12.40 7.30 6.34
N GLY A 49 11.88 6.88 7.49
CA GLY A 49 10.83 7.61 8.21
C GLY A 49 11.26 9.06 8.37
N ARG A 50 10.40 9.99 7.93
CA ARG A 50 10.56 11.38 8.38
C ARG A 50 10.49 11.32 9.90
N PRO A 51 11.41 11.97 10.64
CA PRO A 51 11.24 12.13 12.07
C PRO A 51 9.84 12.72 12.27
N THR A 52 8.97 11.99 12.97
CA THR A 52 7.71 12.53 13.44
C THR A 52 8.10 13.64 14.39
N ILE A 53 8.13 14.88 13.91
CA ILE A 53 8.29 16.04 14.77
C ILE A 53 7.04 15.99 15.66
N PRO A 54 7.17 15.77 16.97
CA PRO A 54 6.01 15.90 17.84
C PRO A 54 5.60 17.38 17.77
N THR A 55 4.41 17.65 17.23
CA THR A 55 3.78 18.96 17.38
C THR A 55 3.36 19.05 18.84
N THR A 56 4.20 19.70 19.66
CA THR A 56 3.87 20.15 21.02
C THR A 56 2.73 21.15 20.98
#